data_AF-A0A8B6LZ27-F1
#
_entry.id   AF-A0A8B6LZ27-F1
#
_cell.length_a   1.000
_cell.length_b   1.000
_cell.length_c   1.000
_cell.angle_alpha   90.00
_cell.angle_beta   90.00
_cell.angle_gamma   90.00
#
_symmetry.space_group_name_H-M   'P 1'
#
loop_
_entity.id
_entity.type
_entity.pdbx_description
1 polymer ?
#
loop_
_entity_poly.entity_id
_entity_poly.type
_entity_poly.pdbx_seq_one_letter_code
_entity_poly.pdbx_strand_id
1 'polypeptide(L)'
;MSIQPMDLSERQHPQDAPQPRPASVLMKPARLSVMQASRLSTTRLLMAKAIRGRWKFTCLDWDIDERSSGTALYRIDTGEMAFDFIVHSFEPAKEGRNGRIIGGVWDMMAALVEGPVSAEDVRTTGKEIKKLYAGRATPGTLVWARSNRSSRVFEHTVDALAHGRQPDIGTLAEVCYLMRNTGLDGNGTFGTRSFRALEPNHPLRRPLDAQMLSAYMMRVFSIDLVNHLARCRNVNAAKLAPEIQRFLGVGNGSALGLVLFVNNHPHLVHHWIASREKAIVAAERLPVGRGDARLAHLLALLDRAITFRAQDRMDYERFAASRDIASELQKIRHAVQALYSTGLVNGVARRFPLYALAQSFEETIHEEAVETFLGLLTELTPELCDQLAEQLGVDEEFTTEPQMTVGHLRNLLHDQYGWSFEIDIDSPAASKYVWYKSATAEEPRRGPKEEAGDVHNLALDLPRLVRELDEALAVLPPEMTTARFLLERPALRFIVSRVQTLDGLAYHSPQMNMMGEDLIPCDITRFINIGIHGIDKTRDYQQRALRGVMYQGAPTVEDIASGTHTDWFHPEEPQA
;
A
#
# COMPACT_ATOMS: atom_id res chain seq x y z
N MET A 1 -20.25 47.37 -35.04
CA MET A 1 -18.93 46.70 -35.13
C MET A 1 -19.13 45.26 -34.71
N SER A 2 -18.63 44.36 -35.55
CA SER A 2 -18.98 42.96 -35.66
C SER A 2 -18.60 42.14 -34.42
N ILE A 3 -19.55 41.39 -33.87
CA ILE A 3 -19.29 40.27 -32.97
C ILE A 3 -19.09 39.06 -33.89
N GLN A 4 -17.85 38.60 -34.04
CA GLN A 4 -17.59 37.33 -34.70
C GLN A 4 -18.08 36.19 -33.79
N PRO A 5 -18.89 35.25 -34.30
CA PRO A 5 -19.13 34.00 -33.60
C PRO A 5 -17.86 33.14 -33.69
N MET A 6 -17.39 32.64 -32.53
CA MET A 6 -16.46 31.52 -32.49
C MET A 6 -17.18 30.31 -33.09
N ASP A 7 -16.79 29.93 -34.29
CA ASP A 7 -17.22 28.70 -34.94
C ASP A 7 -16.59 27.53 -34.19
N LEU A 8 -17.37 26.89 -33.31
CA LEU A 8 -17.03 25.64 -32.62
C LEU A 8 -17.55 24.44 -33.41
N SER A 9 -17.48 24.47 -34.75
CA SER A 9 -17.78 23.30 -35.57
C SER A 9 -16.52 22.47 -35.87
N GLU A 10 -15.87 21.95 -34.84
CA GLU A 10 -15.22 20.65 -34.97
C GLU A 10 -16.12 19.65 -34.26
N ARG A 11 -16.60 18.64 -35.00
CA ARG A 11 -17.35 17.53 -34.44
C ARG A 11 -16.38 16.75 -33.53
N GLN A 12 -16.38 17.12 -32.26
CA GLN A 12 -15.52 16.54 -31.23
C GLN A 12 -15.98 15.13 -30.90
N HIS A 13 -15.06 14.17 -30.95
CA HIS A 13 -15.36 12.77 -30.68
C HIS A 13 -15.53 12.56 -29.17
N PRO A 14 -16.39 11.62 -28.72
CA PRO A 14 -16.47 11.19 -27.31
C PRO A 14 -15.13 10.72 -26.71
N GLN A 15 -14.12 10.50 -27.56
CA GLN A 15 -12.75 10.11 -27.21
C GLN A 15 -11.90 11.25 -26.63
N ASP A 16 -12.36 12.51 -26.66
CA ASP A 16 -11.57 13.67 -26.16
C ASP A 16 -11.76 13.95 -24.65
N ALA A 17 -12.57 13.17 -23.95
CA ALA A 17 -12.81 13.33 -22.52
C ALA A 17 -11.97 12.32 -21.70
N PRO A 18 -11.45 12.70 -20.52
CA PRO A 18 -10.70 11.79 -19.67
C PRO A 18 -11.55 10.58 -19.27
N GLN A 19 -10.98 9.38 -19.39
CA GLN A 19 -11.58 8.10 -19.04
C GLN A 19 -10.59 7.25 -18.22
N PRO A 20 -11.08 6.33 -17.37
CA PRO A 20 -10.21 5.37 -16.68
C PRO A 20 -9.38 4.59 -17.69
N ARG A 21 -8.08 4.38 -17.40
CA ARG A 21 -7.21 3.64 -18.31
C ARG A 21 -7.63 2.17 -18.36
N PRO A 22 -7.65 1.52 -19.54
CA PRO A 22 -8.17 0.16 -19.67
C PRO A 22 -7.28 -0.86 -18.94
N ALA A 23 -7.89 -1.96 -18.51
CA ALA A 23 -7.20 -3.04 -17.82
C ALA A 23 -6.08 -3.69 -18.65
N SER A 24 -6.24 -3.75 -19.98
CA SER A 24 -5.22 -4.23 -20.91
C SER A 24 -3.92 -3.42 -20.88
N VAL A 25 -3.97 -2.18 -20.36
CA VAL A 25 -2.80 -1.36 -20.10
C VAL A 25 -2.36 -1.52 -18.65
N LEU A 26 -3.24 -1.30 -17.68
CA LEU A 26 -2.87 -1.21 -16.27
C LEU A 26 -2.53 -2.55 -15.60
N MET A 27 -3.22 -3.63 -15.96
CA MET A 27 -3.12 -4.91 -15.23
C MET A 27 -1.89 -5.73 -15.59
N LYS A 28 -0.99 -5.20 -16.42
CA LYS A 28 0.32 -5.79 -16.70
C LYS A 28 1.25 -5.57 -15.50
N PRO A 29 1.95 -6.61 -14.98
CA PRO A 29 2.82 -6.46 -13.81
C PRO A 29 3.81 -5.29 -13.89
N ALA A 30 4.44 -5.07 -15.05
CA ALA A 30 5.36 -3.94 -15.26
C ALA A 30 4.70 -2.56 -15.15
N ARG A 31 3.43 -2.42 -15.52
CA ARG A 31 2.67 -1.17 -15.38
C ARG A 31 2.16 -0.97 -13.96
N LEU A 32 1.72 -2.05 -13.30
CA LEU A 32 1.37 -2.04 -11.88
C LEU A 32 2.56 -1.63 -11.00
N SER A 33 3.77 -2.09 -11.31
CA SER A 33 4.97 -1.89 -10.48
C SER A 33 5.51 -0.46 -10.45
N VAL A 34 5.13 0.37 -11.41
CA VAL A 34 5.50 1.79 -11.44
C VAL A 34 4.41 2.70 -10.89
N MET A 35 3.23 2.18 -10.54
CA MET A 35 2.20 2.97 -9.84
C MET A 35 2.76 3.57 -8.56
N GLN A 36 2.52 4.86 -8.38
CA GLN A 36 2.97 5.61 -7.22
C GLN A 36 1.83 5.86 -6.24
N ALA A 37 2.20 6.20 -5.00
CA ALA A 37 1.25 6.49 -3.95
C ALA A 37 0.34 7.65 -4.38
N SER A 38 -0.92 7.58 -3.96
CA SER A 38 -1.94 8.58 -4.24
C SER A 38 -2.74 8.83 -2.96
N ARG A 39 -3.64 9.81 -2.95
CA ARG A 39 -4.51 10.05 -1.80
C ARG A 39 -5.27 8.80 -1.33
N LEU A 40 -5.54 7.86 -2.25
CA LEU A 40 -6.23 6.59 -2.00
C LEU A 40 -5.34 5.47 -1.43
N SER A 41 -4.03 5.71 -1.26
CA SER A 41 -3.16 4.79 -0.53
C SER A 41 -3.55 4.73 0.96
N THR A 42 -3.48 3.57 1.60
CA THR A 42 -4.06 3.37 2.93
C THR A 42 -3.41 4.23 4.02
N THR A 43 -2.09 4.45 3.98
CA THR A 43 -1.42 5.40 4.91
C THR A 43 -1.94 6.82 4.76
N ARG A 44 -2.20 7.27 3.52
CA ARG A 44 -2.76 8.60 3.20
C ARG A 44 -4.18 8.72 3.73
N LEU A 45 -5.02 7.74 3.44
CA LEU A 45 -6.42 7.70 3.84
C LEU A 45 -6.61 7.63 5.36
N LEU A 46 -5.79 6.85 6.07
CA LEU A 46 -5.85 6.82 7.53
C LEU A 46 -5.43 8.16 8.12
N MET A 47 -4.35 8.75 7.62
CA MET A 47 -3.87 10.01 8.16
C MET A 47 -4.83 11.17 7.88
N ALA A 48 -5.41 11.25 6.68
CA ALA A 48 -6.45 12.22 6.37
C ALA A 48 -7.66 12.08 7.31
N LYS A 49 -8.09 10.84 7.59
CA LYS A 49 -9.17 10.54 8.55
C LYS A 49 -8.80 10.97 9.97
N ALA A 50 -7.61 10.62 10.44
CA ALA A 50 -7.15 10.94 11.80
C ALA A 50 -7.00 12.45 12.03
N ILE A 51 -6.45 13.18 11.06
CA ILE A 51 -6.32 14.65 11.07
C ILE A 51 -7.70 15.31 11.12
N ARG A 52 -8.62 14.92 10.23
CA ARG A 52 -9.98 15.46 10.18
C ARG A 52 -10.74 15.20 11.48
N GLY A 53 -10.58 13.99 12.03
CA GLY A 53 -11.15 13.60 13.32
C GLY A 53 -10.42 14.15 14.54
N ARG A 54 -9.28 14.85 14.36
CA ARG A 54 -8.42 15.36 15.43
C ARG A 54 -8.13 14.30 16.51
N TRP A 55 -7.79 13.09 16.07
CA TRP A 55 -7.55 11.97 16.96
C TRP A 55 -6.50 12.30 18.00
N LYS A 56 -6.70 11.80 19.22
CA LYS A 56 -5.79 12.04 20.34
C LYS A 56 -5.06 10.76 20.70
N PHE A 57 -3.76 10.87 20.92
CA PHE A 57 -2.89 9.77 21.30
C PHE A 57 -2.28 10.11 22.65
N THR A 58 -2.54 9.29 23.67
CA THR A 58 -2.09 9.54 25.05
C THR A 58 -1.33 8.33 25.55
N CYS A 59 -0.10 8.51 26.03
CA CYS A 59 0.58 7.49 26.82
C CYS A 59 -0.05 7.46 28.22
N LEU A 60 -0.75 6.37 28.54
CA LEU A 60 -1.43 6.20 29.82
C LEU A 60 -0.50 5.64 30.90
N ASP A 61 0.41 4.76 30.49
CA ASP A 61 1.37 4.11 31.38
C ASP A 61 2.69 3.87 30.65
N TRP A 62 3.80 4.06 31.38
CA TRP A 62 5.16 3.84 30.89
C TRP A 62 6.00 3.24 32.01
N ASP A 63 6.26 1.94 31.89
CA ASP A 63 7.10 1.14 32.77
C ASP A 63 8.18 0.45 31.93
N ILE A 64 9.07 1.24 31.35
CA ILE A 64 10.24 0.76 30.58
C ILE A 64 11.49 1.30 31.26
N ASP A 65 12.47 0.42 31.48
CA ASP A 65 13.73 0.72 32.16
C ASP A 65 14.82 1.30 31.24
N GLU A 66 15.97 1.65 31.80
CA GLU A 66 17.14 2.14 31.08
C GLU A 66 17.75 1.11 30.10
N ARG A 67 17.41 -0.17 30.27
CA ARG A 67 17.76 -1.26 29.36
C ARG A 67 16.70 -1.47 28.29
N SER A 68 15.70 -0.59 28.22
CA SER A 68 14.59 -0.61 27.27
C SER A 68 13.65 -1.83 27.39
N SER A 69 13.63 -2.46 28.56
CA SER A 69 12.78 -3.59 28.88
C SER A 69 11.58 -3.14 29.70
N GLY A 70 10.39 -3.61 29.36
CA GLY A 70 9.16 -3.32 30.11
C GLY A 70 7.93 -3.13 29.25
N THR A 71 6.96 -2.37 29.73
CA THR A 71 5.67 -2.15 29.06
C THR A 71 5.29 -0.69 28.94
N ALA A 72 4.59 -0.35 27.85
CA ALA A 72 3.92 0.94 27.71
C ALA A 72 2.48 0.73 27.23
N LEU A 73 1.57 1.60 27.65
CA LEU A 73 0.18 1.58 27.25
C LEU A 73 -0.21 2.93 26.65
N TYR A 74 -0.73 2.91 25.43
CA TYR A 74 -1.26 4.09 24.76
C TYR A 74 -2.76 3.98 24.58
N ARG A 75 -3.46 5.12 24.64
CA ARG A 75 -4.85 5.27 24.22
C ARG A 75 -4.92 6.14 22.97
N ILE A 76 -5.64 5.64 21.96
CA ILE A 76 -6.01 6.35 20.75
C ILE A 76 -7.51 6.65 20.84
N ASP A 77 -7.86 7.92 21.01
CA ASP A 77 -9.24 8.39 21.02
C ASP A 77 -9.58 8.95 19.63
N THR A 78 -10.52 8.30 18.96
CA THR A 78 -11.00 8.70 17.62
C THR A 78 -12.18 9.67 17.66
N GLY A 79 -12.69 10.00 18.85
CA GLY A 79 -13.94 10.73 19.07
C GLY A 79 -15.18 9.84 19.08
N GLU A 80 -15.17 8.73 18.36
CA GLU A 80 -16.28 7.75 18.29
C GLU A 80 -16.02 6.52 19.15
N MET A 81 -14.77 6.05 19.16
CA MET A 81 -14.31 4.88 19.90
C MET A 81 -12.87 5.10 20.37
N ALA A 82 -12.53 4.55 21.54
CA ALA A 82 -11.16 4.47 22.01
C ALA A 82 -10.54 3.11 21.66
N PHE A 83 -9.26 3.11 21.33
CA PHE A 83 -8.44 1.92 21.18
C PHE A 83 -7.26 2.02 22.14
N ASP A 84 -6.86 0.90 22.71
CA ASP A 84 -5.63 0.83 23.47
C ASP A 84 -4.55 0.08 22.68
N PHE A 85 -3.32 0.57 22.73
CA PHE A 85 -2.16 -0.03 22.10
C PHE A 85 -1.17 -0.46 23.19
N ILE A 86 -1.15 -1.77 23.44
CA ILE A 86 -0.28 -2.40 24.43
C ILE A 86 1.09 -2.60 23.79
N VAL A 87 2.16 -2.15 24.45
CA VAL A 87 3.54 -2.38 24.01
C VAL A 87 4.31 -3.18 25.06
N HIS A 88 4.97 -4.23 24.63
CA HIS A 88 6.02 -4.95 25.36
C HIS A 88 7.35 -4.66 24.67
N SER A 89 8.24 -3.96 25.36
CA SER A 89 9.59 -3.61 24.89
C SER A 89 10.61 -4.56 25.49
N PHE A 90 11.62 -4.92 24.70
CA PHE A 90 12.68 -5.81 25.10
C PHE A 90 14.05 -5.16 24.92
N GLU A 91 14.99 -5.55 25.77
CA GLU A 91 16.39 -5.21 25.57
C GLU A 91 16.87 -5.74 24.22
N PRO A 92 17.58 -4.92 23.42
CA PRO A 92 18.01 -5.31 22.09
C PRO A 92 19.07 -6.43 22.14
N ALA A 93 18.72 -7.63 21.68
CA ALA A 93 19.66 -8.74 21.52
C ALA A 93 20.26 -8.79 20.11
N LYS A 94 21.60 -8.96 19.99
CA LYS A 94 22.27 -9.10 18.68
C LYS A 94 22.09 -10.48 18.07
N GLU A 95 22.03 -11.52 18.90
CA GLU A 95 21.89 -12.91 18.46
C GLU A 95 20.42 -13.26 18.19
N GLY A 96 20.16 -14.09 17.18
CA GLY A 96 18.81 -14.57 16.85
C GLY A 96 17.90 -13.58 16.11
N ARG A 97 18.32 -12.32 15.92
CA ARG A 97 17.58 -11.34 15.12
C ARG A 97 17.53 -11.75 13.65
N ASN A 98 16.31 -11.91 13.15
CA ASN A 98 16.05 -11.91 11.72
C ASN A 98 14.94 -10.89 11.42
N GLY A 99 14.99 -10.26 10.25
CA GLY A 99 14.01 -9.25 9.86
C GLY A 99 12.67 -9.82 9.41
N ARG A 100 12.32 -11.05 9.84
CA ARG A 100 11.16 -11.80 9.36
C ARG A 100 10.08 -11.89 10.43
N ILE A 101 8.86 -12.17 9.96
CA ILE A 101 7.68 -12.30 10.81
C ILE A 101 7.76 -13.50 11.76
N ILE A 102 8.55 -14.51 11.41
CA ILE A 102 8.79 -15.71 12.22
C ILE A 102 10.07 -15.63 13.08
N GLY A 103 10.63 -14.43 13.26
CA GLY A 103 11.79 -14.25 14.14
C GLY A 103 11.54 -14.80 15.55
N GLY A 104 12.59 -15.26 16.25
CA GLY A 104 12.45 -15.66 17.66
C GLY A 104 12.73 -14.53 18.65
N VAL A 105 13.23 -13.39 18.15
CA VAL A 105 13.74 -12.27 18.93
C VAL A 105 13.24 -10.97 18.29
N TRP A 106 12.48 -10.19 19.05
CA TRP A 106 11.97 -8.87 18.65
C TRP A 106 12.26 -7.84 19.74
N ASP A 107 12.51 -6.60 19.34
CA ASP A 107 12.71 -5.49 20.28
C ASP A 107 11.39 -4.95 20.82
N MET A 108 10.29 -5.22 20.12
CA MET A 108 8.95 -4.77 20.48
C MET A 108 7.92 -5.76 19.97
N MET A 109 6.97 -6.07 20.85
CA MET A 109 5.69 -6.70 20.52
C MET A 109 4.56 -5.77 20.96
N ALA A 110 3.47 -5.75 20.22
CA ALA A 110 2.33 -4.94 20.57
C ALA A 110 1.00 -5.55 20.14
N ALA A 111 -0.08 -5.05 20.74
CA ALA A 111 -1.44 -5.35 20.34
C ALA A 111 -2.27 -4.06 20.27
N LEU A 112 -2.99 -3.87 19.15
CA LEU A 112 -4.05 -2.89 19.04
C LEU A 112 -5.36 -3.55 19.45
N VAL A 113 -6.03 -3.01 20.47
CA VAL A 113 -7.23 -3.59 21.09
C VAL A 113 -8.36 -2.56 21.10
N GLU A 114 -9.57 -3.01 20.85
CA GLU A 114 -10.79 -2.19 20.98
C GLU A 114 -11.07 -1.87 22.45
N GLY A 115 -11.18 -0.58 22.76
CA GLY A 115 -11.51 -0.10 24.09
C GLY A 115 -10.37 -0.17 25.11
N PRO A 116 -10.66 0.23 26.36
CA PRO A 116 -9.73 0.16 27.47
C PRO A 116 -9.31 -1.27 27.81
N VAL A 117 -8.01 -1.50 28.02
CA VAL A 117 -7.48 -2.80 28.46
C VAL A 117 -7.17 -2.83 29.96
N SER A 118 -7.31 -4.00 30.57
CA SER A 118 -6.92 -4.22 31.96
C SER A 118 -5.44 -4.59 32.09
N ALA A 119 -4.90 -4.52 33.32
CA ALA A 119 -3.55 -5.01 33.59
C ALA A 119 -3.40 -6.52 33.32
N GLU A 120 -4.49 -7.31 33.40
CA GLU A 120 -4.44 -8.73 33.05
C GLU A 120 -4.36 -8.94 31.54
N ASP A 121 -5.03 -8.09 30.74
CA ASP A 121 -4.94 -8.14 29.28
C ASP A 121 -3.51 -7.81 28.81
N VAL A 122 -2.86 -6.81 29.43
CA VAL A 122 -1.45 -6.47 29.17
C VAL A 122 -0.54 -7.67 29.44
N ARG A 123 -0.68 -8.32 30.61
CA ARG A 123 0.11 -9.50 30.98
C ARG A 123 -0.15 -10.69 30.05
N THR A 124 -1.40 -10.96 29.74
CA THR A 124 -1.81 -12.08 28.88
C THR A 124 -1.29 -11.88 27.46
N THR A 125 -1.47 -10.68 26.90
CA THR A 125 -0.94 -10.31 25.58
C THR A 125 0.56 -10.57 25.48
N GLY A 126 1.34 -10.17 26.49
CA GLY A 126 2.79 -10.40 26.52
C GLY A 126 3.20 -11.88 26.56
N LYS A 127 2.37 -12.74 27.16
CA LYS A 127 2.58 -14.21 27.17
C LYS A 127 2.17 -14.85 25.86
N GLU A 128 1.06 -14.42 25.26
CA GLU A 128 0.48 -15.05 24.09
C GLU A 128 1.21 -14.70 22.79
N ILE A 129 1.60 -13.44 22.57
CA ILE A 129 2.30 -13.04 21.33
C ILE A 129 3.59 -13.84 21.11
N LYS A 130 4.34 -14.13 22.20
CA LYS A 130 5.60 -14.89 22.13
C LYS A 130 5.43 -16.32 21.61
N LYS A 131 4.23 -16.89 21.71
CA LYS A 131 3.93 -18.27 21.31
C LYS A 131 3.66 -18.40 19.81
N LEU A 132 3.60 -17.30 19.06
CA LEU A 132 3.35 -17.28 17.62
C LEU A 132 2.08 -18.10 17.27
N TYR A 133 2.20 -19.15 16.44
CA TYR A 133 1.07 -20.00 16.02
C TYR A 133 0.35 -20.73 17.16
N ALA A 134 1.02 -20.93 18.31
CA ALA A 134 0.41 -21.51 19.50
C ALA A 134 -0.26 -20.46 20.41
N GLY A 135 -0.03 -19.17 20.16
CA GLY A 135 -0.60 -18.06 20.94
C GLY A 135 -2.02 -17.70 20.51
N ARG A 136 -2.79 -17.11 21.42
CA ARG A 136 -4.14 -16.59 21.12
C ARG A 136 -4.31 -15.14 21.58
N ALA A 137 -4.86 -14.31 20.71
CA ALA A 137 -5.18 -12.93 21.02
C ALA A 137 -6.27 -12.82 22.09
N THR A 138 -6.15 -11.82 22.97
CA THR A 138 -7.21 -11.48 23.93
C THR A 138 -8.43 -10.92 23.18
N PRO A 139 -9.65 -11.04 23.74
CA PRO A 139 -10.86 -10.49 23.12
C PRO A 139 -10.70 -9.01 22.73
N GLY A 140 -11.29 -8.61 21.60
CA GLY A 140 -11.20 -7.24 21.09
C GLY A 140 -9.87 -6.87 20.42
N THR A 141 -8.88 -7.77 20.38
CA THR A 141 -7.62 -7.50 19.68
C THR A 141 -7.83 -7.46 18.17
N LEU A 142 -7.46 -6.33 17.55
CA LEU A 142 -7.52 -6.13 16.10
C LEU A 142 -6.24 -6.60 15.41
N VAL A 143 -5.08 -6.26 15.98
CA VAL A 143 -3.77 -6.49 15.36
C VAL A 143 -2.75 -6.86 16.42
N TRP A 144 -1.95 -7.89 16.15
CA TRP A 144 -0.65 -8.11 16.77
C TRP A 144 0.46 -7.55 15.90
N ALA A 145 1.39 -6.85 16.54
CA ALA A 145 2.41 -6.04 15.91
C ALA A 145 3.78 -6.43 16.45
N ARG A 146 4.77 -6.57 15.57
CA ARG A 146 6.15 -6.91 15.95
C ARG A 146 7.13 -6.06 15.18
N SER A 147 8.16 -5.55 15.86
CA SER A 147 9.15 -4.70 15.22
C SER A 147 10.54 -4.84 15.84
N ASN A 148 11.53 -4.34 15.10
CA ASN A 148 12.93 -4.30 15.51
C ASN A 148 13.51 -2.90 15.30
N ARG A 149 14.41 -2.48 16.18
CA ARG A 149 15.10 -1.19 16.09
C ARG A 149 16.07 -1.18 14.92
N SER A 150 16.23 -0.02 14.31
CA SER A 150 17.31 0.25 13.37
C SER A 150 18.63 0.31 14.14
N SER A 151 19.47 -0.73 14.03
CA SER A 151 20.65 -0.89 14.89
C SER A 151 21.59 0.31 14.90
N ARG A 152 21.82 0.95 13.74
CA ARG A 152 22.73 2.10 13.65
C ARG A 152 22.05 3.42 13.97
N VAL A 153 20.85 3.65 13.44
CA VAL A 153 20.17 4.96 13.54
C VAL A 153 19.53 5.18 14.90
N PHE A 154 19.10 4.11 15.57
CA PHE A 154 18.48 4.19 16.89
C PHE A 154 19.49 4.64 17.95
N GLU A 155 20.64 3.95 18.09
CA GLU A 155 21.67 4.32 19.08
C GLU A 155 22.27 5.70 18.80
N HIS A 156 22.55 6.03 17.53
CA HIS A 156 22.98 7.37 17.13
C HIS A 156 22.02 8.45 17.63
N THR A 157 20.71 8.20 17.52
CA THR A 157 19.69 9.14 17.99
C THR A 157 19.70 9.27 19.50
N VAL A 158 19.73 8.15 20.24
CA VAL A 158 19.81 8.16 21.71
C VAL A 158 21.06 8.91 22.18
N ASP A 159 22.21 8.63 21.58
CA ASP A 159 23.48 9.28 21.92
C ASP A 159 23.46 10.77 21.65
N ALA A 160 22.99 11.20 20.48
CA ALA A 160 22.90 12.62 20.15
C ALA A 160 22.05 13.38 21.19
N LEU A 161 20.86 12.85 21.49
CA LEU A 161 19.91 13.45 22.44
C LEU A 161 20.47 13.47 23.86
N ALA A 162 21.13 12.39 24.30
CA ALA A 162 21.77 12.32 25.62
C ALA A 162 22.89 13.36 25.79
N HIS A 163 23.57 13.74 24.69
CA HIS A 163 24.55 14.83 24.67
C HIS A 163 23.92 16.23 24.48
N GLY A 164 22.58 16.35 24.53
CA GLY A 164 21.88 17.62 24.39
C GLY A 164 21.83 18.17 22.96
N ARG A 165 22.02 17.31 21.93
CA ARG A 165 22.03 17.69 20.51
C ARG A 165 20.97 16.90 19.73
N GLN A 166 20.59 17.40 18.55
CA GLN A 166 19.78 16.61 17.60
C GLN A 166 20.67 15.61 16.84
N PRO A 167 20.11 14.45 16.40
CA PRO A 167 20.85 13.51 15.56
C PRO A 167 21.21 14.10 14.20
N ASP A 168 22.35 13.69 13.67
CA ASP A 168 22.77 14.00 12.30
C ASP A 168 21.74 13.51 11.26
N ILE A 169 21.22 14.44 10.45
CA ILE A 169 20.17 14.18 9.45
C ILE A 169 20.67 13.26 8.34
N GLY A 170 21.94 13.37 7.93
CA GLY A 170 22.53 12.50 6.92
C GLY A 170 22.43 11.03 7.32
N THR A 171 22.82 10.72 8.57
CA THR A 171 22.72 9.39 9.16
C THR A 171 21.28 8.89 9.25
N LEU A 172 20.33 9.75 9.64
CA LEU A 172 18.91 9.37 9.69
C LEU A 172 18.39 9.02 8.29
N ALA A 173 18.72 9.84 7.30
CA ALA A 173 18.18 9.76 5.95
C ALA A 173 18.68 8.56 5.13
N GLU A 174 19.72 7.86 5.61
CA GLU A 174 20.13 6.57 5.04
C GLU A 174 19.09 5.45 5.22
N VAL A 175 18.21 5.54 6.23
CA VAL A 175 17.12 4.55 6.44
C VAL A 175 15.75 5.17 6.68
N CYS A 176 15.69 6.39 7.21
CA CYS A 176 14.48 7.19 7.49
C CYS A 176 13.51 6.59 8.53
N TYR A 177 13.98 5.71 9.42
CA TYR A 177 13.17 5.14 10.51
C TYR A 177 14.02 4.75 11.73
N LEU A 178 13.39 4.77 12.91
CA LEU A 178 13.98 4.27 14.17
C LEU A 178 13.64 2.80 14.41
N MET A 179 12.47 2.35 13.93
CA MET A 179 12.03 0.96 14.01
C MET A 179 11.51 0.45 12.66
N ARG A 180 11.64 -0.85 12.45
CA ARG A 180 11.17 -1.55 11.27
C ARG A 180 10.14 -2.59 11.68
N ASN A 181 8.96 -2.49 11.09
CA ASN A 181 7.92 -3.50 11.16
C ASN A 181 8.44 -4.85 10.65
N THR A 182 8.17 -5.91 11.39
CA THR A 182 8.43 -7.29 10.99
C THR A 182 7.16 -8.13 10.85
N GLY A 183 6.01 -7.64 11.33
CA GLY A 183 4.74 -8.36 11.24
C GLY A 183 3.57 -7.57 11.79
N LEU A 184 2.47 -7.59 11.04
CA LEU A 184 1.16 -7.06 11.41
C LEU A 184 0.13 -8.15 11.16
N ASP A 185 -0.22 -8.90 12.20
CA ASP A 185 -1.16 -10.02 12.11
C ASP A 185 -2.54 -9.56 12.59
N GLY A 186 -3.55 -9.73 11.76
CA GLY A 186 -4.92 -9.37 12.11
C GLY A 186 -5.92 -10.19 11.32
N ASN A 187 -7.17 -9.71 11.28
CA ASN A 187 -8.24 -10.29 10.48
C ASN A 187 -8.44 -11.80 10.72
N GLY A 188 -8.56 -12.22 11.99
CA GLY A 188 -8.76 -13.62 12.37
C GLY A 188 -7.48 -14.40 12.67
N THR A 189 -6.31 -13.88 12.25
CA THR A 189 -5.03 -14.53 12.52
C THR A 189 -4.76 -14.54 14.03
N PHE A 190 -4.34 -15.69 14.58
CA PHE A 190 -4.15 -15.93 16.02
C PHE A 190 -5.38 -15.66 16.91
N GLY A 191 -6.59 -15.64 16.34
CA GLY A 191 -7.81 -15.32 17.09
C GLY A 191 -8.07 -13.82 17.27
N THR A 192 -7.35 -12.96 16.54
CA THR A 192 -7.72 -11.54 16.41
C THR A 192 -9.13 -11.40 15.82
N ARG A 193 -9.80 -10.27 16.08
CA ARG A 193 -11.11 -9.98 15.51
C ARG A 193 -11.02 -9.97 13.99
N SER A 194 -11.95 -10.63 13.31
CA SER A 194 -12.03 -10.62 11.85
C SER A 194 -12.56 -9.27 11.36
N PHE A 195 -12.03 -8.78 10.23
CA PHE A 195 -12.49 -7.56 9.59
C PHE A 195 -13.98 -7.61 9.21
N ARG A 196 -14.48 -8.79 8.80
CA ARG A 196 -15.92 -8.99 8.49
C ARG A 196 -16.82 -8.77 9.71
N ALA A 197 -16.28 -8.93 10.93
CA ALA A 197 -17.03 -8.78 12.17
C ALA A 197 -17.08 -7.33 12.67
N LEU A 198 -16.36 -6.40 12.05
CA LEU A 198 -16.37 -4.99 12.44
C LEU A 198 -17.68 -4.32 12.05
N GLU A 199 -18.24 -3.54 12.97
CA GLU A 199 -19.48 -2.80 12.77
C GLU A 199 -19.36 -1.78 11.62
N PRO A 200 -20.46 -1.45 10.92
CA PRO A 200 -20.44 -0.46 9.83
C PRO A 200 -19.88 0.91 10.23
N ASN A 201 -20.11 1.33 11.48
CA ASN A 201 -19.61 2.58 12.05
C ASN A 201 -18.28 2.43 12.80
N HIS A 202 -17.61 1.29 12.71
CA HIS A 202 -16.31 1.11 13.37
C HIS A 202 -15.26 2.06 12.75
N PRO A 203 -14.51 2.88 13.54
CA PRO A 203 -13.59 3.88 12.98
C PRO A 203 -12.49 3.31 12.07
N LEU A 204 -12.18 2.02 12.19
CA LEU A 204 -11.18 1.30 11.40
C LEU A 204 -11.82 0.31 10.40
N ARG A 205 -13.05 0.57 9.93
CA ARG A 205 -13.82 -0.32 9.03
C ARG A 205 -13.34 -0.31 7.56
N ARG A 206 -12.34 0.48 7.20
CA ARG A 206 -11.72 0.40 5.85
C ARG A 206 -10.62 -0.66 5.84
N PRO A 207 -10.41 -1.37 4.71
CA PRO A 207 -9.35 -2.37 4.62
C PRO A 207 -7.99 -1.79 5.05
N LEU A 208 -7.29 -2.55 5.90
CA LEU A 208 -5.96 -2.23 6.42
C LEU A 208 -5.86 -1.06 7.42
N ASP A 209 -6.94 -0.34 7.76
CA ASP A 209 -6.88 0.80 8.71
C ASP A 209 -6.28 0.38 10.06
N ALA A 210 -6.63 -0.79 10.60
CA ALA A 210 -6.11 -1.28 11.88
C ALA A 210 -4.59 -1.59 11.83
N GLN A 211 -4.13 -2.19 10.72
CA GLN A 211 -2.72 -2.45 10.46
C GLN A 211 -1.95 -1.13 10.30
N MET A 212 -2.52 -0.18 9.57
CA MET A 212 -1.96 1.14 9.34
C MET A 212 -1.88 1.96 10.64
N LEU A 213 -2.87 1.88 11.53
CA LEU A 213 -2.82 2.53 12.84
C LEU A 213 -1.74 1.90 13.73
N SER A 214 -1.64 0.56 13.72
CA SER A 214 -0.59 -0.15 14.46
C SER A 214 0.81 0.25 13.99
N ALA A 215 1.02 0.37 12.68
CA ALA A 215 2.27 0.86 12.12
C ALA A 215 2.56 2.32 12.51
N TYR A 216 1.56 3.20 12.52
CA TYR A 216 1.75 4.58 13.01
C TYR A 216 2.14 4.59 14.50
N MET A 217 1.51 3.75 15.33
CA MET A 217 1.87 3.63 16.75
C MET A 217 3.28 3.09 16.99
N MET A 218 3.82 2.24 16.10
CA MET A 218 5.24 1.87 16.16
C MET A 218 6.15 3.08 15.97
N ARG A 219 5.78 4.03 15.09
CA ARG A 219 6.52 5.29 14.92
C ARG A 219 6.53 6.10 16.22
N VAL A 220 5.33 6.32 16.78
CA VAL A 220 5.14 7.07 18.03
C VAL A 220 5.99 6.45 19.14
N PHE A 221 5.83 5.14 19.36
CA PHE A 221 6.61 4.41 20.37
C PHE A 221 8.11 4.52 20.15
N SER A 222 8.59 4.40 18.90
CA SER A 222 10.03 4.50 18.61
C SER A 222 10.63 5.85 18.98
N ILE A 223 9.87 6.93 18.79
CA ILE A 223 10.25 8.30 19.14
C ILE A 223 10.24 8.49 20.67
N ASP A 224 9.21 8.00 21.34
CA ASP A 224 9.13 8.06 22.80
C ASP A 224 10.26 7.28 23.46
N LEU A 225 10.59 6.10 22.92
CA LEU A 225 11.65 5.25 23.43
C LEU A 225 13.03 5.89 23.31
N VAL A 226 13.38 6.53 22.19
CA VAL A 226 14.68 7.22 22.08
C VAL A 226 14.79 8.40 23.03
N ASN A 227 13.70 9.17 23.21
CA ASN A 227 13.65 10.27 24.17
C ASN A 227 13.81 9.77 25.62
N HIS A 228 13.13 8.66 25.96
CA HIS A 228 13.22 8.04 27.28
C HIS A 228 14.64 7.56 27.57
N LEU A 229 15.24 6.76 26.68
CA LEU A 229 16.58 6.22 26.88
C LEU A 229 17.65 7.31 26.94
N ALA A 230 17.49 8.39 26.15
CA ALA A 230 18.38 9.54 26.24
C ALA A 230 18.28 10.22 27.62
N ARG A 231 17.07 10.35 28.18
CA ARG A 231 16.84 10.90 29.53
C ARG A 231 17.41 10.01 30.64
N CYS A 232 17.35 8.68 30.48
CA CYS A 232 17.99 7.73 31.39
C CYS A 232 19.52 7.89 31.39
N ARG A 233 20.13 8.21 30.24
CA ARG A 233 21.57 8.52 30.14
C ARG A 233 21.91 9.91 30.67
N ASN A 234 21.02 10.89 30.50
CA ASN A 234 21.21 12.26 30.98
C ASN A 234 19.85 12.94 31.22
N VAL A 235 19.57 13.36 32.45
CA VAL A 235 18.31 14.05 32.82
C VAL A 235 18.04 15.32 32.01
N ASN A 236 19.10 15.96 31.49
CA ASN A 236 19.03 17.16 30.65
C ASN A 236 19.11 16.85 29.14
N ALA A 237 18.87 15.59 28.74
CA ALA A 237 18.85 15.20 27.34
C ALA A 237 17.86 16.05 26.52
N ALA A 238 18.25 16.39 25.29
CA ALA A 238 17.37 17.05 24.36
C ALA A 238 16.19 16.13 24.00
N LYS A 239 15.02 16.72 23.73
CA LYS A 239 13.90 16.00 23.10
C LYS A 239 14.13 16.02 21.59
N LEU A 240 13.82 14.91 20.91
CA LEU A 240 13.86 14.84 19.45
C LEU A 240 12.96 15.91 18.85
N ALA A 241 13.49 16.73 17.94
CA ALA A 241 12.78 17.87 17.39
C ALA A 241 11.58 17.45 16.51
N PRO A 242 10.44 18.17 16.55
CA PRO A 242 9.23 17.80 15.79
C PRO A 242 9.47 17.61 14.28
N GLU A 243 10.31 18.42 13.66
CA GLU A 243 10.70 18.32 12.25
C GLU A 243 11.42 16.99 11.93
N ILE A 244 12.27 16.51 12.84
CA ILE A 244 12.93 15.20 12.72
C ILE A 244 11.92 14.08 12.97
N GLN A 245 11.03 14.25 13.95
CA GLN A 245 9.95 13.28 14.18
C GLN A 245 9.10 13.10 12.93
N ARG A 246 8.69 14.20 12.25
CA ARG A 246 7.96 14.16 10.98
C ARG A 246 8.77 13.47 9.89
N PHE A 247 10.04 13.79 9.75
CA PHE A 247 10.91 13.17 8.74
C PHE A 247 11.02 11.64 8.87
N LEU A 248 10.98 11.12 10.10
CA LEU A 248 11.08 9.69 10.37
C LEU A 248 9.74 8.96 10.16
N GLY A 249 9.80 7.80 9.50
CA GLY A 249 8.69 6.86 9.37
C GLY A 249 8.95 5.55 10.12
N VAL A 250 8.33 4.48 9.63
CA VAL A 250 8.55 3.09 10.08
C VAL A 250 9.02 2.27 8.91
N GLY A 251 10.16 1.61 9.07
CA GLY A 251 10.66 0.71 8.04
C GLY A 251 9.69 -0.44 7.80
N ASN A 252 9.59 -0.90 6.56
CA ASN A 252 8.80 -2.07 6.19
C ASN A 252 9.59 -3.00 5.28
N GLY A 253 9.45 -4.30 5.49
CA GLY A 253 9.92 -5.33 4.56
C GLY A 253 8.74 -6.14 4.05
N SER A 254 8.59 -6.26 2.73
CA SER A 254 7.55 -7.08 2.11
C SER A 254 8.18 -8.16 1.24
N ALA A 255 7.51 -9.31 1.17
CA ALA A 255 7.96 -10.49 0.45
C ALA A 255 6.83 -11.08 -0.40
N LEU A 256 7.09 -12.28 -0.92
CA LEU A 256 6.27 -13.01 -1.89
C LEU A 256 4.80 -13.24 -1.50
N GLY A 257 4.45 -13.15 -0.20
CA GLY A 257 3.05 -13.29 0.24
C GLY A 257 2.10 -12.26 -0.38
N LEU A 258 2.60 -11.07 -0.73
CA LEU A 258 1.79 -10.03 -1.40
C LEU A 258 1.38 -10.43 -2.83
N VAL A 259 2.13 -11.31 -3.49
CA VAL A 259 1.72 -11.82 -4.81
C VAL A 259 0.54 -12.79 -4.69
N LEU A 260 0.44 -13.53 -3.58
CA LEU A 260 -0.74 -14.34 -3.29
C LEU A 260 -1.94 -13.46 -2.92
N PHE A 261 -1.70 -12.37 -2.19
CA PHE A 261 -2.73 -11.41 -1.79
C PHE A 261 -3.54 -10.88 -2.98
N VAL A 262 -2.90 -10.43 -4.08
CA VAL A 262 -3.64 -9.90 -5.25
C VAL A 262 -4.60 -10.92 -5.88
N ASN A 263 -4.28 -12.21 -5.81
CA ASN A 263 -5.13 -13.25 -6.38
C ASN A 263 -6.25 -13.70 -5.44
N ASN A 264 -6.00 -13.61 -4.13
CA ASN A 264 -6.96 -13.95 -3.09
C ASN A 264 -7.94 -12.82 -2.78
N HIS A 265 -7.60 -11.58 -3.14
CA HIS A 265 -8.42 -10.38 -2.92
C HIS A 265 -8.73 -9.59 -4.20
N PRO A 266 -9.28 -10.24 -5.25
CA PRO A 266 -9.52 -9.60 -6.53
C PRO A 266 -10.56 -8.47 -6.47
N HIS A 267 -11.56 -8.53 -5.58
CA HIS A 267 -12.51 -7.43 -5.45
C HIS A 267 -11.82 -6.20 -4.88
N LEU A 268 -10.98 -6.36 -3.84
CA LEU A 268 -10.25 -5.26 -3.23
C LEU A 268 -9.27 -4.63 -4.23
N VAL A 269 -8.53 -5.44 -4.99
CA VAL A 269 -7.63 -4.95 -6.04
C VAL A 269 -8.41 -4.15 -7.08
N HIS A 270 -9.55 -4.67 -7.54
CA HIS A 270 -10.40 -3.96 -8.49
C HIS A 270 -10.88 -2.61 -7.93
N HIS A 271 -11.50 -2.62 -6.75
CA HIS A 271 -12.09 -1.42 -6.16
C HIS A 271 -11.04 -0.35 -5.88
N TRP A 272 -9.84 -0.76 -5.46
CA TRP A 272 -8.74 0.18 -5.26
C TRP A 272 -8.27 0.82 -6.58
N ILE A 273 -7.96 0.02 -7.61
CA ILE A 273 -7.50 0.55 -8.91
C ILE A 273 -8.60 1.39 -9.56
N ALA A 274 -9.85 0.91 -9.56
CA ALA A 274 -10.98 1.64 -10.11
C ALA A 274 -11.21 2.97 -9.39
N SER A 275 -11.07 3.01 -8.06
CA SER A 275 -11.18 4.26 -7.29
C SER A 275 -10.05 5.23 -7.64
N ARG A 276 -8.82 4.73 -7.78
CA ARG A 276 -7.68 5.55 -8.19
C ARG A 276 -7.90 6.17 -9.56
N GLU A 277 -8.30 5.37 -10.55
CA GLU A 277 -8.56 5.88 -11.89
C GLU A 277 -9.74 6.86 -11.92
N LYS A 278 -10.81 6.63 -11.14
CA LYS A 278 -11.91 7.59 -10.98
C LYS A 278 -11.43 8.92 -10.40
N ALA A 279 -10.55 8.90 -9.39
CA ALA A 279 -9.99 10.10 -8.79
C ALA A 279 -9.08 10.88 -9.76
N ILE A 280 -8.24 10.17 -10.53
CA ILE A 280 -7.40 10.76 -11.58
C ILE A 280 -8.28 11.44 -12.64
N VAL A 281 -9.27 10.72 -13.19
CA VAL A 281 -10.19 11.26 -14.20
C VAL A 281 -10.94 12.49 -13.68
N ALA A 282 -11.36 12.48 -12.41
CA ALA A 282 -12.01 13.62 -11.81
C ALA A 282 -11.08 14.85 -11.70
N ALA A 283 -9.82 14.63 -11.31
CA ALA A 283 -8.82 15.69 -11.27
C ALA A 283 -8.49 16.23 -12.67
N GLU A 284 -8.36 15.34 -13.66
CA GLU A 284 -8.12 15.67 -15.06
C GLU A 284 -9.24 16.51 -15.70
N ARG A 285 -10.47 16.37 -15.17
CA ARG A 285 -11.65 17.15 -15.60
C ARG A 285 -11.77 18.52 -14.93
N LEU A 286 -10.90 18.86 -13.98
CA LEU A 286 -10.96 20.16 -13.31
C LEU A 286 -10.75 21.30 -14.31
N PRO A 287 -11.62 22.33 -14.30
CA PRO A 287 -11.47 23.49 -15.17
C PRO A 287 -10.40 24.42 -14.58
N VAL A 288 -9.13 24.10 -14.88
CA VAL A 288 -7.97 24.91 -14.48
C VAL A 288 -7.50 25.81 -15.61
N GLY A 289 -6.93 26.96 -15.26
CA GLY A 289 -6.43 27.93 -16.24
C GLY A 289 -5.29 28.78 -15.67
N ARG A 290 -4.97 29.88 -16.36
CA ARG A 290 -3.91 30.79 -15.97
C ARG A 290 -4.11 31.29 -14.52
N GLY A 291 -3.09 31.12 -13.68
CA GLY A 291 -3.10 31.58 -12.29
C GLY A 291 -3.98 30.79 -11.32
N ASP A 292 -4.47 29.60 -11.70
CA ASP A 292 -5.35 28.79 -10.85
C ASP A 292 -4.63 28.30 -9.58
N ALA A 293 -5.28 28.46 -8.41
CA ALA A 293 -4.72 28.06 -7.12
C ALA A 293 -4.44 26.55 -7.03
N ARG A 294 -5.21 25.71 -7.73
CA ARG A 294 -4.98 24.24 -7.77
C ARG A 294 -3.71 23.89 -8.53
N LEU A 295 -3.37 24.66 -9.57
CA LEU A 295 -2.10 24.51 -10.27
C LEU A 295 -0.93 25.00 -9.42
N ALA A 296 -1.11 26.08 -8.65
CA ALA A 296 -0.09 26.53 -7.69
C ALA A 296 0.15 25.47 -6.60
N HIS A 297 -0.92 24.85 -6.09
CA HIS A 297 -0.83 23.73 -5.16
C HIS A 297 -0.11 22.53 -5.77
N LEU A 298 -0.48 22.11 -6.99
CA LEU A 298 0.19 21.03 -7.71
C LEU A 298 1.69 21.31 -7.94
N LEU A 299 2.06 22.57 -8.26
CA LEU A 299 3.46 22.97 -8.37
C LEU A 299 4.21 22.81 -7.03
N ALA A 300 3.61 23.20 -5.91
CA ALA A 300 4.22 23.00 -4.59
C ALA A 300 4.37 21.51 -4.23
N LEU A 301 3.41 20.67 -4.60
CA LEU A 301 3.51 19.22 -4.42
C LEU A 301 4.61 18.60 -5.30
N LEU A 302 4.75 19.07 -6.55
CA LEU A 302 5.82 18.66 -7.46
C LEU A 302 7.19 19.08 -6.95
N ASP A 303 7.34 20.31 -6.46
CA ASP A 303 8.60 20.82 -5.90
C ASP A 303 9.06 19.97 -4.70
N ARG A 304 8.13 19.60 -3.82
CA ARG A 304 8.40 18.67 -2.71
C ARG A 304 8.79 17.28 -3.20
N ALA A 305 8.04 16.72 -4.15
CA ALA A 305 8.34 15.40 -4.72
C ALA A 305 9.72 15.37 -5.39
N ILE A 306 10.09 16.40 -6.14
CA ILE A 306 11.41 16.56 -6.76
C ILE A 306 12.50 16.58 -5.69
N THR A 307 12.34 17.41 -4.65
CA THR A 307 13.32 17.52 -3.57
C THR A 307 13.48 16.20 -2.82
N PHE A 308 12.36 15.56 -2.45
CA PHE A 308 12.35 14.25 -1.81
C PHE A 308 13.09 13.17 -2.62
N ARG A 309 12.83 13.11 -3.93
CA ARG A 309 13.47 12.15 -4.83
C ARG A 309 14.96 12.47 -5.05
N ALA A 310 15.32 13.75 -5.09
CA ALA A 310 16.72 14.18 -5.21
C ALA A 310 17.54 13.90 -3.94
N GLN A 311 16.91 13.98 -2.77
CA GLN A 311 17.53 13.69 -1.46
C GLN A 311 17.51 12.19 -1.11
N ASP A 312 16.82 11.36 -1.89
CA ASP A 312 16.75 9.92 -1.62
C ASP A 312 18.09 9.23 -1.86
N ARG A 313 18.71 8.74 -0.78
CA ARG A 313 20.00 8.03 -0.77
C ARG A 313 19.87 6.52 -0.93
N MET A 314 18.67 6.01 -1.20
CA MET A 314 18.46 4.56 -1.40
C MET A 314 18.97 4.10 -2.76
N ASP A 315 19.63 2.95 -2.78
CA ASP A 315 19.99 2.25 -4.02
C ASP A 315 18.82 1.39 -4.50
N TYR A 316 18.51 1.50 -5.79
CA TYR A 316 17.50 0.72 -6.51
C TYR A 316 18.25 -0.14 -7.55
N GLU A 317 18.10 -1.46 -7.49
CA GLU A 317 18.83 -2.36 -8.40
C GLU A 317 18.02 -2.60 -9.68
N ARG A 318 16.72 -2.94 -9.54
CA ARG A 318 15.79 -3.19 -10.64
C ARG A 318 15.07 -1.95 -11.14
N PHE A 319 14.74 -1.03 -10.23
CA PHE A 319 13.89 0.12 -10.53
C PHE A 319 14.72 1.37 -10.86
N ALA A 320 14.10 2.34 -11.51
CA ALA A 320 14.75 3.60 -11.85
C ALA A 320 15.32 4.29 -10.59
N ALA A 321 16.51 4.87 -10.72
CA ALA A 321 17.13 5.59 -9.63
C ALA A 321 16.29 6.83 -9.26
N SER A 322 16.17 7.10 -7.96
CA SER A 322 15.33 8.20 -7.46
C SER A 322 15.71 9.56 -8.06
N ARG A 323 17.00 9.83 -8.25
CA ARG A 323 17.52 11.05 -8.89
C ARG A 323 17.08 11.20 -10.36
N ASP A 324 16.93 10.10 -11.09
CA ASP A 324 16.52 10.13 -12.49
C ASP A 324 15.03 10.49 -12.54
N ILE A 325 14.22 9.92 -11.65
CA ILE A 325 12.82 10.30 -11.47
C ILE A 325 12.68 11.77 -11.06
N ALA A 326 13.56 12.30 -10.20
CA ALA A 326 13.57 13.72 -9.85
C ALA A 326 13.79 14.62 -11.09
N SER A 327 14.72 14.25 -11.97
CA SER A 327 14.97 14.94 -13.25
C SER A 327 13.75 14.89 -14.18
N GLU A 328 13.11 13.74 -14.30
CA GLU A 328 11.89 13.58 -15.10
C GLU A 328 10.71 14.40 -14.54
N LEU A 329 10.57 14.48 -13.20
CA LEU A 329 9.58 15.33 -12.55
C LEU A 329 9.83 16.82 -12.78
N GLN A 330 11.08 17.28 -12.93
CA GLN A 330 11.36 18.66 -13.29
C GLN A 330 10.79 19.03 -14.67
N LYS A 331 10.81 18.10 -15.63
CA LYS A 331 10.18 18.30 -16.96
C LYS A 331 8.67 18.47 -16.82
N ILE A 332 8.02 17.61 -16.03
CA ILE A 332 6.58 17.72 -15.72
C ILE A 332 6.28 19.06 -15.04
N ARG A 333 7.08 19.44 -14.04
CA ARG A 333 6.95 20.71 -13.32
C ARG A 333 7.08 21.92 -14.25
N HIS A 334 7.99 21.90 -15.23
CA HIS A 334 8.05 22.95 -16.25
C HIS A 334 6.78 23.03 -17.11
N ALA A 335 6.21 21.88 -17.51
CA ALA A 335 4.98 21.85 -18.29
C ALA A 335 3.77 22.37 -17.48
N VAL A 336 3.65 21.99 -16.21
CA VAL A 336 2.62 22.53 -15.29
C VAL A 336 2.83 24.03 -15.05
N GLN A 337 4.08 24.49 -14.92
CA GLN A 337 4.40 25.90 -14.79
C GLN A 337 3.99 26.70 -16.03
N ALA A 338 4.20 26.16 -17.23
CA ALA A 338 3.75 26.78 -18.48
C ALA A 338 2.22 26.90 -18.52
N LEU A 339 1.49 25.84 -18.13
CA LEU A 339 0.04 25.88 -17.99
C LEU A 339 -0.41 26.92 -16.96
N TYR A 340 0.22 26.98 -15.79
CA TYR A 340 -0.09 27.99 -14.77
C TYR A 340 0.13 29.43 -15.28
N SER A 341 1.23 29.68 -16.00
CA SER A 341 1.59 31.02 -16.46
C SER A 341 0.77 31.49 -17.68
N THR A 342 0.42 30.57 -18.58
CA THR A 342 -0.18 30.91 -19.89
C THR A 342 -1.63 30.48 -20.03
N GLY A 343 -2.09 29.48 -19.27
CA GLY A 343 -3.38 28.81 -19.47
C GLY A 343 -3.40 27.84 -20.66
N LEU A 344 -2.24 27.53 -21.25
CA LEU A 344 -2.11 26.75 -22.47
C LEU A 344 -1.28 25.48 -22.22
N VAL A 345 -1.62 24.40 -22.94
CA VAL A 345 -0.82 23.17 -23.00
C VAL A 345 -0.18 23.10 -24.39
N ASN A 346 1.15 23.09 -24.44
CA ASN A 346 1.91 23.15 -25.70
C ASN A 346 1.46 24.29 -26.63
N GLY A 347 1.17 25.46 -26.04
CA GLY A 347 0.74 26.66 -26.77
C GLY A 347 -0.73 26.68 -27.21
N VAL A 348 -1.53 25.67 -26.87
CA VAL A 348 -2.94 25.60 -27.25
C VAL A 348 -3.86 25.48 -26.04
N ALA A 349 -5.01 26.15 -26.09
CA ALA A 349 -6.05 26.00 -25.08
C ALA A 349 -6.68 24.60 -25.19
N ARG A 350 -6.91 23.96 -24.04
CA ARG A 350 -7.48 22.61 -23.96
C ARG A 350 -8.68 22.64 -23.03
N ARG A 351 -9.72 21.87 -23.37
CA ARG A 351 -10.90 21.69 -22.50
C ARG A 351 -10.54 20.99 -21.19
N PHE A 352 -9.61 20.05 -21.25
CA PHE A 352 -9.09 19.30 -20.10
C PHE A 352 -7.56 19.44 -20.04
N PRO A 353 -7.03 20.56 -19.51
CA PRO A 353 -5.59 20.84 -19.58
C PRO A 353 -4.71 19.80 -18.86
N LEU A 354 -5.16 19.31 -17.70
CA LEU A 354 -4.41 18.31 -16.93
C LEU A 354 -4.34 16.96 -17.65
N TYR A 355 -5.44 16.53 -18.28
CA TYR A 355 -5.45 15.34 -19.15
C TYR A 355 -4.53 15.51 -20.35
N ALA A 356 -4.61 16.64 -21.04
CA ALA A 356 -3.75 16.92 -22.20
C ALA A 356 -2.26 16.94 -21.82
N LEU A 357 -1.91 17.40 -20.61
CA LEU A 357 -0.56 17.29 -20.08
C LEU A 357 -0.16 15.83 -19.86
N ALA A 358 -0.99 15.05 -19.15
CA ALA A 358 -0.72 13.64 -18.88
C ALA A 358 -0.46 12.85 -20.18
N GLN A 359 -1.31 13.05 -21.20
CA GLN A 359 -1.16 12.43 -22.52
C GLN A 359 0.15 12.85 -23.21
N SER A 360 0.59 14.10 -23.07
CA SER A 360 1.84 14.56 -23.69
C SER A 360 3.11 13.91 -23.11
N PHE A 361 2.99 13.22 -21.97
CA PHE A 361 4.11 12.59 -21.28
C PHE A 361 4.30 11.10 -21.64
N GLU A 362 3.29 10.41 -22.17
CA GLU A 362 3.25 8.94 -22.28
C GLU A 362 4.42 8.30 -23.06
N GLU A 363 5.11 9.07 -23.92
CA GLU A 363 6.26 8.59 -24.71
C GLU A 363 7.58 9.33 -24.42
N THR A 364 7.53 10.41 -23.65
CA THR A 364 8.67 11.34 -23.49
C THR A 364 9.23 11.41 -22.07
N ILE A 365 8.44 10.96 -21.10
CA ILE A 365 8.76 10.99 -19.68
C ILE A 365 8.72 9.57 -19.14
N HIS A 366 9.65 9.27 -18.23
CA HIS A 366 9.67 7.96 -17.57
C HIS A 366 8.34 7.67 -16.85
N GLU A 367 7.82 6.45 -17.01
CA GLU A 367 6.48 6.07 -16.55
C GLU A 367 6.26 6.28 -15.04
N GLU A 368 7.28 6.04 -14.21
CA GLU A 368 7.21 6.28 -12.75
C GLU A 368 7.04 7.76 -12.39
N ALA A 369 7.60 8.69 -13.18
CA ALA A 369 7.39 10.12 -12.97
C ALA A 369 5.97 10.54 -13.40
N VAL A 370 5.44 9.93 -14.48
CA VAL A 370 4.04 10.11 -14.89
C VAL A 370 3.09 9.58 -13.82
N GLU A 371 3.32 8.39 -13.26
CA GLU A 371 2.50 7.84 -12.18
C GLU A 371 2.61 8.66 -10.88
N THR A 372 3.77 9.26 -10.60
CA THR A 372 3.90 10.25 -9.50
C THR A 372 3.00 11.45 -9.75
N PHE A 373 3.03 12.02 -10.96
CA PHE A 373 2.17 13.15 -11.33
C PHE A 373 0.69 12.80 -11.21
N LEU A 374 0.26 11.65 -11.74
CA LEU A 374 -1.12 11.17 -11.62
C LEU A 374 -1.52 10.95 -10.15
N GLY A 375 -0.62 10.43 -9.32
CA GLY A 375 -0.81 10.32 -7.88
C GLY A 375 -1.05 11.69 -7.22
N LEU A 376 -0.24 12.70 -7.57
CA LEU A 376 -0.40 14.07 -7.07
C LEU A 376 -1.69 14.74 -7.56
N LEU A 377 -2.18 14.44 -8.76
CA LEU A 377 -3.47 14.97 -9.24
C LEU A 377 -4.62 14.59 -8.32
N THR A 378 -4.57 13.42 -7.66
CA THR A 378 -5.63 12.99 -6.72
C THR A 378 -5.76 13.89 -5.49
N GLU A 379 -4.72 14.67 -5.15
CA GLU A 379 -4.78 15.64 -4.05
C GLU A 379 -5.58 16.91 -4.42
N LEU A 380 -5.92 17.09 -5.70
CA LEU A 380 -6.78 18.20 -6.16
C LEU A 380 -8.28 17.90 -6.02
N THR A 381 -8.65 16.66 -5.69
CA THR A 381 -10.03 16.20 -5.48
C THR A 381 -10.20 15.44 -4.15
N PRO A 382 -9.79 16.04 -3.01
CA PRO A 382 -9.68 15.32 -1.76
C PRO A 382 -11.03 14.79 -1.24
N GLU A 383 -12.11 15.54 -1.42
CA GLU A 383 -13.46 15.12 -0.97
C GLU A 383 -13.95 13.88 -1.74
N LEU A 384 -13.67 13.80 -3.04
CA LEU A 384 -14.02 12.63 -3.84
C LEU A 384 -13.21 11.41 -3.42
N CYS A 385 -11.90 11.57 -3.17
CA CYS A 385 -11.06 10.47 -2.70
C CYS A 385 -11.54 9.94 -1.35
N ASP A 386 -11.88 10.83 -0.42
CA ASP A 386 -12.44 10.45 0.88
C ASP A 386 -13.78 9.70 0.71
N GLN A 387 -14.65 10.09 -0.23
CA GLN A 387 -15.90 9.37 -0.52
C GLN A 387 -15.66 7.98 -1.14
N LEU A 388 -14.73 7.89 -2.09
CA LEU A 388 -14.35 6.62 -2.73
C LEU A 388 -13.73 5.66 -1.72
N ALA A 389 -12.98 6.18 -0.74
CA ALA A 389 -12.35 5.38 0.31
C ALA A 389 -13.35 4.61 1.18
N GLU A 390 -14.55 5.16 1.41
CA GLU A 390 -15.61 4.48 2.17
C GLU A 390 -16.20 3.26 1.43
N GLN A 391 -15.94 3.15 0.11
CA GLN A 391 -16.40 2.03 -0.73
C GLN A 391 -15.32 0.95 -0.96
N LEU A 392 -14.14 1.09 -0.34
CA LEU A 392 -13.06 0.10 -0.49
C LEU A 392 -13.32 -1.20 0.28
N GLY A 393 -14.21 -1.16 1.28
CA GLY A 393 -14.62 -2.36 2.02
C GLY A 393 -15.52 -3.25 1.16
N VAL A 394 -15.01 -4.41 0.77
CA VAL A 394 -15.69 -5.36 -0.14
C VAL A 394 -15.89 -6.73 0.52
N ASP A 395 -16.85 -7.50 0.01
CA ASP A 395 -16.89 -8.94 0.26
C ASP A 395 -16.05 -9.68 -0.80
N GLU A 396 -15.26 -10.65 -0.36
CA GLU A 396 -14.39 -11.46 -1.23
C GLU A 396 -14.96 -12.88 -1.44
N GLU A 397 -16.19 -13.12 -1.00
CA GLU A 397 -16.88 -14.40 -1.16
C GLU A 397 -17.21 -14.68 -2.64
N PHE A 398 -16.72 -15.81 -3.16
CA PHE A 398 -17.08 -16.27 -4.51
C PHE A 398 -18.39 -17.05 -4.47
N THR A 399 -19.33 -16.64 -5.32
CA THR A 399 -20.63 -17.30 -5.48
C THR A 399 -20.77 -17.89 -6.88
N THR A 400 -21.76 -18.77 -7.05
CA THR A 400 -22.10 -19.35 -8.35
C THR A 400 -23.51 -18.93 -8.71
N GLU A 401 -23.72 -18.51 -9.96
CA GLU A 401 -25.04 -18.30 -10.54
C GLU A 401 -25.49 -19.60 -11.25
N PRO A 402 -26.35 -20.44 -10.65
CA PRO A 402 -26.60 -21.78 -11.17
C PRO A 402 -27.37 -21.79 -12.50
N GLN A 403 -28.20 -20.77 -12.73
CA GLN A 403 -29.01 -20.59 -13.94
C GLN A 403 -28.25 -20.04 -15.14
N MET A 404 -27.06 -19.44 -14.92
CA MET A 404 -26.25 -18.89 -16.01
C MET A 404 -25.99 -19.98 -17.04
N THR A 405 -26.16 -19.67 -18.32
CA THR A 405 -25.93 -20.63 -19.40
C THR A 405 -24.43 -20.83 -19.64
N VAL A 406 -24.05 -22.02 -20.07
CA VAL A 406 -22.67 -22.36 -20.46
C VAL A 406 -22.15 -21.42 -21.54
N GLY A 407 -22.99 -21.06 -22.52
CA GLY A 407 -22.64 -20.09 -23.55
C GLY A 407 -22.32 -18.71 -23.00
N HIS A 408 -23.11 -18.21 -22.04
CA HIS A 408 -22.81 -16.93 -21.39
C HIS A 408 -21.54 -16.99 -20.54
N LEU A 409 -21.39 -18.04 -19.73
CA LEU A 409 -20.18 -18.26 -18.92
C LEU A 409 -18.91 -18.29 -19.77
N ARG A 410 -18.97 -18.95 -20.93
CA ARG A 410 -17.85 -19.01 -21.88
C ARG A 410 -17.54 -17.64 -22.49
N ASN A 411 -18.55 -16.84 -22.80
CA ASN A 411 -18.33 -15.46 -23.26
C ASN A 411 -17.64 -14.62 -22.18
N LEU A 412 -18.11 -14.68 -20.92
CA LEU A 412 -17.46 -14.01 -19.79
C LEU A 412 -15.99 -14.43 -19.65
N LEU A 413 -15.71 -15.73 -19.83
CA LEU A 413 -14.35 -16.26 -19.77
C LEU A 413 -13.44 -15.63 -20.84
N HIS A 414 -13.88 -15.56 -22.10
CA HIS A 414 -13.10 -14.94 -23.18
C HIS A 414 -12.96 -13.42 -23.01
N ASP A 415 -14.00 -12.73 -22.57
CA ASP A 415 -13.99 -11.28 -22.40
C ASP A 415 -13.04 -10.84 -21.27
N GLN A 416 -13.09 -11.52 -20.12
CA GLN A 416 -12.32 -11.14 -18.92
C GLN A 416 -10.92 -11.76 -18.90
N TYR A 417 -10.74 -12.95 -19.47
CA TYR A 417 -9.49 -13.72 -19.41
C TYR A 417 -8.85 -13.93 -20.79
N GLY A 418 -9.26 -13.15 -21.81
CA GLY A 418 -8.71 -13.20 -23.17
C GLY A 418 -7.17 -13.20 -23.22
N TRP A 419 -6.55 -12.37 -22.38
CA TRP A 419 -5.08 -12.27 -22.24
C TRP A 419 -4.40 -13.61 -21.90
N SER A 420 -5.10 -14.52 -21.24
CA SER A 420 -4.51 -15.81 -20.82
C SER A 420 -4.37 -16.80 -21.98
N PHE A 421 -5.19 -16.67 -23.03
CA PHE A 421 -5.12 -17.50 -24.23
C PHE A 421 -3.93 -17.14 -25.13
N GLU A 422 -3.30 -15.98 -24.92
CA GLU A 422 -2.06 -15.57 -25.61
C GLU A 422 -0.81 -16.26 -25.02
N ILE A 423 -0.94 -16.94 -23.87
CA ILE A 423 0.17 -17.61 -23.18
C ILE A 423 0.26 -19.07 -23.66
N ASP A 424 1.43 -19.46 -24.18
CA ASP A 424 1.74 -20.87 -24.44
C ASP A 424 2.01 -21.58 -23.11
N ILE A 425 0.94 -22.08 -22.49
CA ILE A 425 1.03 -22.75 -21.19
C ILE A 425 1.61 -24.17 -21.28
N ASP A 426 1.79 -24.75 -22.47
CA ASP A 426 2.46 -26.05 -22.62
C ASP A 426 3.98 -25.92 -22.74
N SER A 427 4.49 -24.69 -22.92
CA SER A 427 5.92 -24.42 -22.88
C SER A 427 6.54 -24.75 -21.51
N PRO A 428 7.80 -25.26 -21.48
CA PRO A 428 8.54 -25.42 -20.24
C PRO A 428 8.70 -24.10 -19.45
N ALA A 429 8.85 -22.98 -20.16
CA ALA A 429 8.97 -21.66 -19.56
C ALA A 429 7.71 -21.26 -18.78
N ALA A 430 6.52 -21.62 -19.26
CA ALA A 430 5.25 -21.33 -18.61
C ALA A 430 4.94 -22.18 -17.35
N SER A 431 5.74 -23.21 -17.06
CA SER A 431 5.59 -24.10 -15.91
C SER A 431 6.86 -24.26 -15.07
N LYS A 432 7.84 -23.37 -15.28
CA LYS A 432 9.18 -23.47 -14.70
C LYS A 432 9.19 -23.42 -13.17
N TYR A 433 8.31 -22.61 -12.58
CA TYR A 433 8.29 -22.34 -11.15
C TYR A 433 7.08 -22.96 -10.45
N VAL A 434 7.25 -23.26 -9.17
CA VAL A 434 6.16 -23.62 -8.25
C VAL A 434 6.22 -22.72 -7.01
N TRP A 435 5.06 -22.42 -6.42
CA TRP A 435 4.95 -21.64 -5.20
C TRP A 435 4.60 -22.54 -4.04
N TYR A 436 5.32 -22.45 -2.93
CA TYR A 436 5.15 -23.38 -1.82
C TYR A 436 5.43 -22.72 -0.47
N LYS A 437 4.97 -23.33 0.61
CA LYS A 437 5.31 -22.89 1.96
C LYS A 437 6.59 -23.58 2.40
N SER A 438 7.59 -22.83 2.84
CA SER A 438 8.80 -23.42 3.40
C SER A 438 8.52 -24.02 4.79
N ALA A 439 8.93 -25.26 5.03
CA ALA A 439 8.79 -25.90 6.34
C ALA A 439 9.62 -25.23 7.46
N THR A 440 10.73 -24.57 7.12
CA THR A 440 11.61 -23.93 8.11
C THR A 440 11.26 -22.46 8.35
N ALA A 441 10.68 -21.79 7.36
CA ALA A 441 10.37 -20.37 7.43
C ALA A 441 8.87 -20.06 7.56
N GLU A 442 7.99 -21.03 7.28
CA GLU A 442 6.52 -20.86 7.21
C GLU A 442 6.06 -19.70 6.29
N GLU A 443 6.95 -19.23 5.41
CA GLU A 443 6.72 -18.14 4.46
C GLU A 443 6.54 -18.69 3.04
N PRO A 444 5.74 -18.04 2.19
CA PRO A 444 5.65 -18.35 0.76
C PRO A 444 7.01 -18.23 0.07
N ARG A 445 7.32 -19.23 -0.75
CA ARG A 445 8.50 -19.30 -1.61
C ARG A 445 8.07 -19.56 -3.05
N ARG A 446 8.93 -19.14 -3.98
CA ARG A 446 8.85 -19.50 -5.40
C ARG A 446 10.22 -20.07 -5.79
N GLY A 447 10.23 -21.27 -6.36
CA GLY A 447 11.46 -21.94 -6.77
C GLY A 447 11.22 -22.80 -8.02
N PRO A 448 12.27 -23.20 -8.75
CA PRO A 448 12.13 -24.09 -9.88
C PRO A 448 11.43 -25.39 -9.47
N LYS A 449 10.49 -25.86 -10.28
CA LYS A 449 9.69 -27.04 -9.97
C LYS A 449 10.55 -28.28 -9.72
N GLU A 450 11.61 -28.44 -10.50
CA GLU A 450 12.57 -29.54 -10.38
C GLU A 450 13.34 -29.54 -9.05
N GLU A 451 13.59 -28.36 -8.47
CA GLU A 451 14.31 -28.21 -7.20
C GLU A 451 13.38 -28.34 -5.99
N ALA A 452 12.12 -27.93 -6.12
CA ALA A 452 11.16 -27.93 -5.02
C ALA A 452 10.65 -29.34 -4.68
N GLY A 453 10.64 -30.26 -5.65
CA GLY A 453 10.08 -31.61 -5.49
C GLY A 453 8.55 -31.59 -5.42
N ASP A 454 7.97 -32.55 -4.69
CA ASP A 454 6.53 -32.66 -4.50
C ASP A 454 6.05 -31.71 -3.40
N VAL A 455 5.57 -30.54 -3.81
CA VAL A 455 5.08 -29.48 -2.91
C VAL A 455 3.66 -29.09 -3.27
N HIS A 456 2.88 -28.72 -2.26
CA HIS A 456 1.58 -28.12 -2.48
C HIS A 456 1.74 -26.73 -3.10
N ASN A 457 1.22 -26.56 -4.32
CA ASN A 457 1.30 -25.29 -5.03
C ASN A 457 0.34 -24.26 -4.43
N LEU A 458 0.88 -23.20 -3.81
CA LEU A 458 0.11 -22.13 -3.19
C LEU A 458 -0.46 -21.13 -4.19
N ALA A 459 0.07 -21.08 -5.41
CA ALA A 459 -0.27 -20.04 -6.36
C ALA A 459 -1.43 -20.47 -7.28
N LEU A 460 -2.22 -19.48 -7.68
CA LEU A 460 -3.33 -19.63 -8.61
C LEU A 460 -2.79 -19.69 -10.05
N ASP A 461 -2.79 -20.88 -10.66
CA ASP A 461 -2.44 -21.05 -12.08
C ASP A 461 -3.64 -20.68 -12.97
N LEU A 462 -3.93 -19.38 -12.98
CA LEU A 462 -5.11 -18.83 -13.64
C LEU A 462 -5.15 -19.14 -15.15
N PRO A 463 -4.05 -19.03 -15.93
CA PRO A 463 -4.08 -19.39 -17.35
C PRO A 463 -4.48 -20.85 -17.61
N ARG A 464 -3.97 -21.81 -16.81
CA ARG A 464 -4.37 -23.22 -16.94
C ARG A 464 -5.82 -23.45 -16.56
N LEU A 465 -6.27 -22.86 -15.45
CA LEU A 465 -7.66 -22.99 -15.01
C LEU A 465 -8.65 -22.42 -16.03
N VAL A 466 -8.30 -21.30 -16.67
CA VAL A 466 -9.10 -20.70 -17.74
C VAL A 466 -9.15 -21.61 -18.96
N ARG A 467 -8.01 -22.16 -19.41
CA ARG A 467 -7.99 -23.09 -20.55
C ARG A 467 -8.79 -24.37 -20.26
N GLU A 468 -8.61 -24.97 -19.09
CA GLU A 468 -9.35 -26.17 -18.69
C GLU A 468 -10.87 -25.93 -18.66
N LEU A 469 -11.28 -24.75 -18.15
CA LEU A 469 -12.69 -24.37 -18.16
C LEU A 469 -13.20 -24.17 -19.59
N ASP A 470 -12.47 -23.44 -20.45
CA ASP A 470 -12.89 -23.21 -21.84
C ASP A 470 -13.07 -24.53 -22.62
N GLU A 471 -12.09 -25.43 -22.54
CA GLU A 471 -12.13 -26.74 -23.19
C GLU A 471 -13.34 -27.57 -22.70
N ALA A 472 -13.63 -27.52 -21.40
CA ALA A 472 -14.78 -28.21 -20.82
C ALA A 472 -16.12 -27.62 -21.27
N LEU A 473 -16.22 -26.30 -21.43
CA LEU A 473 -17.43 -25.61 -21.89
C LEU A 473 -17.64 -25.77 -23.41
N ALA A 474 -16.56 -25.86 -24.19
CA ALA A 474 -16.60 -25.83 -25.66
C ALA A 474 -17.37 -27.00 -26.30
N VAL A 475 -17.47 -28.14 -25.61
CA VAL A 475 -18.13 -29.36 -26.10
C VAL A 475 -19.58 -29.51 -25.64
N LEU A 476 -20.08 -28.55 -24.86
CA LEU A 476 -21.42 -28.60 -24.25
C LEU A 476 -22.43 -27.72 -25.01
N PRO A 477 -23.73 -28.03 -24.93
CA PRO A 477 -24.77 -27.17 -25.50
C PRO A 477 -24.77 -25.80 -24.82
N PRO A 478 -24.74 -24.67 -25.57
CA PRO A 478 -24.67 -23.32 -25.00
C PRO A 478 -25.80 -22.98 -24.01
N GLU A 479 -26.97 -23.59 -24.18
CA GLU A 479 -28.16 -23.44 -23.34
C GLU A 479 -28.14 -24.28 -22.06
N MET A 480 -27.17 -25.19 -21.91
CA MET A 480 -26.98 -25.94 -20.67
C MET A 480 -26.72 -24.96 -19.52
N THR A 481 -27.30 -25.21 -18.35
CA THR A 481 -27.09 -24.37 -17.18
C THR A 481 -25.78 -24.71 -16.47
N THR A 482 -25.18 -23.71 -15.84
CA THR A 482 -23.97 -23.86 -15.01
C THR A 482 -24.19 -24.89 -13.90
N ALA A 483 -25.41 -24.99 -13.34
CA ALA A 483 -25.75 -26.03 -12.37
C ALA A 483 -25.54 -27.45 -12.92
N ARG A 484 -26.03 -27.75 -14.13
CA ARG A 484 -25.86 -29.06 -14.78
C ARG A 484 -24.40 -29.33 -15.07
N PHE A 485 -23.70 -28.34 -15.63
CA PHE A 485 -22.27 -28.42 -15.87
C PHE A 485 -21.47 -28.77 -14.61
N LEU A 486 -21.73 -28.09 -13.49
CA LEU A 486 -21.02 -28.32 -12.23
C LEU A 486 -21.39 -29.63 -11.52
N LEU A 487 -22.55 -30.22 -11.80
CA LEU A 487 -22.86 -31.59 -11.36
C LEU A 487 -21.99 -32.61 -12.08
N GLU A 488 -21.70 -32.38 -13.37
CA GLU A 488 -20.82 -33.24 -14.18
C GLU A 488 -19.33 -32.96 -13.91
N ARG A 489 -18.96 -31.70 -13.64
CA ARG A 489 -17.58 -31.24 -13.46
C ARG A 489 -17.39 -30.44 -12.15
N PRO A 490 -17.59 -31.04 -10.97
CA PRO A 490 -17.53 -30.32 -9.69
C PRO A 490 -16.16 -29.72 -9.37
N ALA A 491 -15.07 -30.29 -9.90
CA ALA A 491 -13.72 -29.76 -9.72
C ALA A 491 -13.54 -28.35 -10.31
N LEU A 492 -14.34 -27.97 -11.32
CA LEU A 492 -14.28 -26.65 -11.95
C LEU A 492 -15.08 -25.57 -11.20
N ARG A 493 -15.74 -25.92 -10.10
CA ARG A 493 -16.58 -24.99 -9.33
C ARG A 493 -15.84 -23.72 -8.92
N PHE A 494 -14.60 -23.84 -8.49
CA PHE A 494 -13.81 -22.69 -8.04
C PHE A 494 -13.60 -21.66 -9.16
N ILE A 495 -13.13 -22.09 -10.34
CA ILE A 495 -12.89 -21.18 -11.46
C ILE A 495 -14.21 -20.63 -12.02
N VAL A 496 -15.27 -21.44 -12.07
CA VAL A 496 -16.62 -20.96 -12.45
C VAL A 496 -17.11 -19.87 -11.49
N SER A 497 -17.04 -20.10 -10.17
CA SER A 497 -17.47 -19.10 -9.19
C SER A 497 -16.65 -17.81 -9.30
N ARG A 498 -15.35 -17.92 -9.60
CA ARG A 498 -14.48 -16.77 -9.80
C ARG A 498 -14.89 -15.96 -11.03
N VAL A 499 -15.09 -16.61 -12.18
CA VAL A 499 -15.48 -15.95 -13.44
C VAL A 499 -16.83 -15.25 -13.30
N GLN A 500 -17.80 -15.91 -12.66
CA GLN A 500 -19.14 -15.34 -12.46
C GLN A 500 -19.14 -14.17 -11.46
N THR A 501 -18.44 -14.33 -10.33
CA THR A 501 -18.45 -13.30 -9.28
C THR A 501 -17.69 -12.05 -9.71
N LEU A 502 -16.62 -12.19 -10.50
CA LEU A 502 -15.77 -11.07 -10.92
C LEU A 502 -16.27 -10.38 -12.20
N ASP A 503 -17.43 -10.76 -12.72
CA ASP A 503 -18.01 -10.10 -13.87
C ASP A 503 -18.22 -8.59 -13.65
N GLY A 504 -17.89 -7.80 -14.68
CA GLY A 504 -17.86 -6.34 -14.61
C GLY A 504 -16.67 -5.73 -13.86
N LEU A 505 -15.81 -6.51 -13.20
CA LEU A 505 -14.68 -5.99 -12.41
C LEU A 505 -13.37 -5.93 -13.21
N ALA A 506 -13.25 -5.00 -14.16
CA ALA A 506 -12.15 -4.95 -15.14
C ALA A 506 -10.70 -5.07 -14.59
N TYR A 507 -10.46 -4.70 -13.32
CA TYR A 507 -9.14 -4.66 -12.70
C TYR A 507 -8.90 -5.78 -11.66
N HIS A 508 -9.65 -6.89 -11.73
CA HIS A 508 -9.67 -7.90 -10.67
C HIS A 508 -8.40 -8.79 -10.61
N SER A 509 -7.74 -9.05 -11.74
CA SER A 509 -6.61 -9.98 -11.82
C SER A 509 -5.45 -9.35 -12.61
N PRO A 510 -4.23 -9.29 -12.04
CA PRO A 510 -3.04 -9.03 -12.83
C PRO A 510 -2.90 -10.04 -13.97
N GLN A 511 -2.55 -9.56 -15.16
CA GLN A 511 -2.34 -10.39 -16.35
C GLN A 511 -0.96 -11.04 -16.25
N MET A 512 -0.90 -12.17 -15.54
CA MET A 512 0.36 -12.85 -15.24
C MET A 512 0.19 -14.36 -15.20
N ASN A 513 1.24 -15.08 -15.60
CA ASN A 513 1.40 -16.50 -15.31
C ASN A 513 2.26 -16.66 -14.05
N MET A 514 1.66 -17.13 -12.95
CA MET A 514 2.39 -17.32 -11.69
C MET A 514 3.51 -18.36 -11.76
N MET A 515 3.37 -19.37 -12.63
CA MET A 515 4.35 -20.45 -12.80
C MET A 515 5.40 -20.10 -13.86
N GLY A 516 5.12 -19.09 -14.68
CA GLY A 516 5.95 -18.69 -15.81
C GLY A 516 7.28 -18.08 -15.39
N GLU A 517 8.29 -18.23 -16.23
CA GLU A 517 9.62 -17.63 -16.03
C GLU A 517 9.59 -16.10 -16.02
N ASP A 518 8.79 -15.51 -16.89
CA ASP A 518 8.73 -14.05 -17.12
C ASP A 518 8.11 -13.27 -15.94
N LEU A 519 7.40 -13.94 -15.03
CA LEU A 519 6.89 -13.27 -13.84
C LEU A 519 8.05 -12.86 -12.94
N ILE A 520 8.13 -11.55 -12.67
CA ILE A 520 8.98 -11.00 -11.62
C ILE A 520 8.11 -10.61 -10.41
N PRO A 521 8.11 -11.40 -9.31
CA PRO A 521 7.24 -11.18 -8.16
C PRO A 521 7.37 -9.80 -7.49
N CYS A 522 8.54 -9.18 -7.60
CA CYS A 522 8.78 -7.85 -7.04
C CYS A 522 7.89 -6.79 -7.68
N ASP A 523 7.43 -6.97 -8.92
CA ASP A 523 6.58 -6.00 -9.61
C ASP A 523 5.20 -5.88 -8.92
N ILE A 524 4.58 -7.01 -8.62
CA ILE A 524 3.31 -7.07 -7.88
C ILE A 524 3.49 -6.63 -6.43
N THR A 525 4.60 -7.02 -5.81
CA THR A 525 4.92 -6.60 -4.44
C THR A 525 5.07 -5.08 -4.36
N ARG A 526 5.65 -4.45 -5.39
CA ARG A 526 5.85 -2.99 -5.47
C ARG A 526 4.53 -2.27 -5.66
N PHE A 527 3.66 -2.77 -6.52
CA PHE A 527 2.30 -2.26 -6.69
C PHE A 527 1.54 -2.20 -5.36
N ILE A 528 1.51 -3.28 -4.60
CA ILE A 528 0.79 -3.28 -3.32
C ILE A 528 1.47 -2.34 -2.31
N ASN A 529 2.80 -2.38 -2.21
CA ASN A 529 3.53 -1.56 -1.26
C ASN A 529 3.38 -0.06 -1.54
N ILE A 530 3.60 0.39 -2.78
CA ILE A 530 3.56 1.81 -3.10
C ILE A 530 2.11 2.23 -3.34
N GLY A 531 1.44 1.58 -4.29
CA GLY A 531 0.07 1.92 -4.71
C GLY A 531 -0.89 1.78 -3.54
N ILE A 532 -1.16 0.54 -3.10
CA ILE A 532 -2.19 0.28 -2.09
C ILE A 532 -1.78 0.80 -0.72
N HIS A 533 -0.61 0.42 -0.21
CA HIS A 533 -0.21 0.78 1.16
C HIS A 533 0.26 2.24 1.29
N GLY A 534 0.88 2.83 0.26
CA GLY A 534 1.50 4.16 0.37
C GLY A 534 2.82 4.11 1.13
N ILE A 535 3.68 3.14 0.78
CA ILE A 535 5.04 3.01 1.30
C ILE A 535 5.99 3.77 0.38
N ASP A 536 6.81 4.63 0.97
CA ASP A 536 7.82 5.41 0.26
C ASP A 536 9.17 4.66 0.19
N LYS A 537 10.06 5.11 -0.69
CA LYS A 537 11.44 4.62 -0.83
C LYS A 537 11.54 3.10 -0.95
N THR A 538 10.60 2.48 -1.66
CA THR A 538 10.52 1.02 -1.81
C THR A 538 11.57 0.52 -2.80
N ARG A 539 12.76 0.25 -2.29
CA ARG A 539 13.84 -0.38 -3.05
C ARG A 539 13.70 -1.89 -3.07
N ASP A 540 14.18 -2.48 -4.15
CA ASP A 540 14.38 -3.93 -4.20
C ASP A 540 15.61 -4.36 -3.40
N TYR A 541 15.55 -5.59 -2.92
CA TYR A 541 16.62 -6.21 -2.18
C TYR A 541 16.78 -7.65 -2.65
N GLN A 542 17.93 -7.95 -3.26
CA GLN A 542 18.26 -9.28 -3.79
C GLN A 542 17.19 -9.85 -4.75
N GLN A 543 16.49 -8.97 -5.47
CA GLN A 543 15.38 -9.30 -6.40
C GLN A 543 14.25 -10.18 -5.80
N ARG A 544 14.16 -10.26 -4.46
CA ARG A 544 13.23 -11.18 -3.76
C ARG A 544 12.29 -10.48 -2.80
N ALA A 545 12.70 -9.35 -2.24
CA ALA A 545 11.93 -8.60 -1.27
C ALA A 545 12.04 -7.11 -1.57
N LEU A 546 11.07 -6.35 -1.08
CA LEU A 546 11.09 -4.90 -1.10
C LEU A 546 11.26 -4.35 0.30
N ARG A 547 12.02 -3.26 0.42
CA ARG A 547 12.16 -2.51 1.67
C ARG A 547 11.78 -1.06 1.41
N GLY A 548 10.94 -0.49 2.27
CA GLY A 548 10.52 0.90 2.18
C GLY A 548 10.20 1.48 3.54
N VAL A 549 9.58 2.67 3.54
CA VAL A 549 9.28 3.44 4.76
C VAL A 549 7.82 3.86 4.72
N MET A 550 7.04 3.40 5.70
CA MET A 550 5.68 3.86 5.95
C MET A 550 5.71 5.18 6.73
N TYR A 551 4.75 6.07 6.48
CA TYR A 551 4.58 7.31 7.24
C TYR A 551 5.78 8.27 7.25
N GLN A 552 6.64 8.21 6.24
CA GLN A 552 7.72 9.19 6.12
C GLN A 552 7.10 10.58 5.85
N GLY A 553 7.34 11.54 6.75
CA GLY A 553 6.75 12.88 6.70
C GLY A 553 5.47 13.04 7.50
N ALA A 554 4.93 11.95 8.07
CA ALA A 554 3.63 11.98 8.74
C ALA A 554 3.60 12.95 9.93
N PRO A 555 2.44 13.58 10.19
CA PRO A 555 2.29 14.48 11.33
C PRO A 555 2.62 13.78 12.66
N THR A 556 3.10 14.56 13.62
CA THR A 556 3.20 14.14 15.03
C THR A 556 1.80 13.95 15.64
N VAL A 557 1.72 13.35 16.82
CA VAL A 557 0.42 13.17 17.50
C VAL A 557 -0.21 14.52 17.86
N GLU A 558 0.61 15.52 18.18
CA GLU A 558 0.17 16.90 18.42
C GLU A 558 -0.32 17.58 17.14
N ASP A 559 0.39 17.38 16.01
CA ASP A 559 -0.04 17.91 14.71
C ASP A 559 -1.42 17.33 14.32
N ILE A 560 -1.66 16.03 14.55
CA ILE A 560 -2.97 15.38 14.28
C ILE A 560 -4.06 16.00 15.16
N ALA A 561 -3.84 16.08 16.47
CA ALA A 561 -4.81 16.66 17.40
C ALA A 561 -5.13 18.13 17.07
N SER A 562 -4.14 18.87 16.55
CA SER A 562 -4.30 20.26 16.09
C SER A 562 -5.03 20.41 14.75
N GLY A 563 -5.24 19.31 14.01
CA GLY A 563 -5.89 19.30 12.70
C GLY A 563 -5.05 19.96 11.62
N THR A 564 -3.77 19.58 11.51
CA THR A 564 -2.85 20.07 10.47
C THR A 564 -3.31 19.76 9.04
N HIS A 565 -2.56 20.16 8.02
CA HIS A 565 -2.86 19.85 6.62
C HIS A 565 -2.52 18.40 6.25
N THR A 566 -3.19 17.86 5.22
CA THR A 566 -3.00 16.46 4.78
C THR A 566 -1.80 16.24 3.86
N ASP A 567 -1.14 17.30 3.41
CA ASP A 567 0.00 17.22 2.49
C ASP A 567 1.29 16.94 3.26
N TRP A 568 1.42 15.74 3.80
CA TRP A 568 2.56 15.33 4.62
C TRP A 568 3.56 14.38 3.91
N PHE A 569 3.26 13.90 2.69
CA PHE A 569 4.15 13.01 1.92
C PHE A 569 5.41 13.74 1.42
N HIS A 570 6.38 12.96 0.94
CA HIS A 570 7.60 13.47 0.31
C HIS A 570 8.27 14.58 1.15
N PRO A 571 8.58 14.33 2.44
CA PRO A 571 9.20 15.34 3.29
C PRO A 571 10.62 15.64 2.80
N GLU A 572 10.99 16.91 2.83
CA GLU A 572 12.37 17.32 2.66
C GLU A 572 13.18 16.94 3.91
N GLU A 573 14.49 16.75 3.75
CA GLU A 573 15.41 16.64 4.88
C GLU A 573 15.32 17.89 5.77
N PRO A 574 15.12 17.75 7.09
CA PRO A 574 15.09 18.88 8.00
C PRO A 574 16.39 19.69 7.94
N GLN A 575 16.28 21.01 7.91
CA GLN A 575 17.45 21.89 8.05
C GLN A 575 17.88 21.92 9.52
N ALA A 576 19.19 21.82 9.76
CA ALA A 576 19.80 21.73 11.09
C ALA A 576 19.81 23.08 11.83
#